data_AF-A0A6N6LFN8-F1
#
_entry.id   AF-A0A6N6LFN8-F1
#
_cell.length_a   1.000
_cell.length_b   1.000
_cell.length_c   1.000
_cell.angle_alpha   90.00
_cell.angle_beta   90.00
_cell.angle_gamma   90.00
#
_symmetry.space_group_name_H-M   'P 1'
#
loop_
_entity.id
_entity.type
_entity.pdbx_description
1 polymer ?
#
loop_
_entity_poly.entity_id
_entity_poly.type
_entity_poly.pdbx_seq_one_letter_code
_entity_poly.pdbx_strand_id
1 'polypeptide(L)'
;MTIESRIPALHGLSFDHALMWFSELQCKGLLFHPDDDPDDIVTIREGEKLFSDVEVAEARFVIGELFTELGDDVYEAAYPVFMNAMGFKLDA
;
A
#
# COMPACT_ATOMS: atom_id res chain seq x y z
N MET A 1 22.03 12.93 -5.20
CA MET A 1 21.40 12.28 -4.03
C MET A 1 20.42 11.29 -4.59
N THR A 2 20.62 9.99 -4.40
CA THR A 2 19.57 9.00 -4.66
C THR A 2 18.53 9.23 -3.57
N ILE A 3 17.37 9.77 -3.94
CA ILE A 3 16.24 9.82 -3.03
C ILE A 3 15.78 8.38 -2.93
N GLU A 4 16.02 7.76 -1.77
CA GLU A 4 15.59 6.40 -1.50
C GLU A 4 14.07 6.36 -1.47
N SER A 5 13.49 5.37 -2.15
CA SER A 5 12.04 5.18 -2.17
C SER A 5 11.49 4.98 -0.77
N ARG A 6 10.32 5.56 -0.48
CA ARG A 6 9.64 5.35 0.80
C ARG A 6 8.83 4.06 0.81
N ILE A 7 8.55 3.47 -0.35
CA ILE A 7 7.78 2.21 -0.47
C ILE A 7 8.51 1.10 0.32
N PRO A 8 7.83 0.42 1.25
CA PRO A 8 8.42 -0.68 1.99
C PRO A 8 8.76 -1.86 1.07
N ALA A 9 9.81 -2.61 1.43
CA ALA A 9 10.18 -3.81 0.72
C ALA A 9 9.11 -4.90 0.93
N LEU A 10 8.81 -5.65 -0.12
CA LEU A 10 7.95 -6.83 0.00
C LEU A 10 8.80 -8.02 0.48
N HIS A 11 8.43 -8.59 1.63
CA HIS A 11 9.19 -9.67 2.28
C HIS A 11 8.78 -11.08 1.81
N GLY A 12 7.68 -11.20 1.07
CA GLY A 12 7.15 -12.44 0.50
C GLY A 12 5.77 -12.21 -0.11
N LEU A 13 5.20 -13.25 -0.73
CA LEU A 13 3.92 -13.16 -1.44
C LEU A 13 2.75 -13.82 -0.70
N SER A 14 2.92 -14.22 0.57
CA SER A 14 1.82 -14.77 1.37
C SER A 14 0.92 -13.67 1.93
N PHE A 15 -0.29 -14.06 2.34
CA PHE A 15 -1.25 -13.17 3.01
C PHE A 15 -0.63 -12.34 4.15
N ASP A 16 0.12 -12.99 5.06
CA ASP A 16 0.77 -12.31 6.18
C ASP A 16 1.80 -11.25 5.73
N HIS A 17 2.53 -11.52 4.64
CA HIS A 17 3.47 -10.55 4.09
C HIS A 17 2.77 -9.38 3.41
N ALA A 18 1.63 -9.63 2.74
CA ALA A 18 0.79 -8.57 2.17
C ALA A 18 0.19 -7.68 3.29
N LEU A 19 -0.37 -8.29 4.33
CA LEU A 19 -0.90 -7.61 5.52
C LEU A 19 0.16 -6.73 6.18
N MET A 20 1.38 -7.27 6.35
CA MET A 20 2.52 -6.54 6.90
C MET A 20 2.92 -5.36 6.01
N TRP A 21 2.98 -5.56 4.69
CA TRP A 21 3.33 -4.50 3.74
C TRP A 21 2.32 -3.34 3.77
N PHE A 22 1.01 -3.63 3.77
CA PHE A 22 -0.02 -2.60 3.96
C PHE A 22 0.12 -1.89 5.31
N SER A 23 0.41 -2.63 6.38
CA SER A 23 0.62 -2.06 7.72
C SER A 23 1.82 -1.10 7.76
N GLU A 24 2.89 -1.40 7.02
CA GLU A 24 4.05 -0.52 6.88
C GLU A 24 3.72 0.74 6.06
N LEU A 25 2.95 0.60 4.97
CA LEU A 25 2.44 1.76 4.23
C LEU A 25 1.60 2.67 5.13
N GLN A 26 0.71 2.10 5.96
CA GLN A 26 -0.06 2.85 6.94
C GLN A 26 0.85 3.64 7.90
N CYS A 27 1.85 2.98 8.49
CA CYS A 27 2.80 3.62 9.41
C CYS A 27 3.57 4.77 8.74
N LYS A 28 3.81 4.68 7.43
CA LYS A 28 4.50 5.70 6.63
C LYS A 28 3.58 6.80 6.08
N GLY A 29 2.27 6.71 6.30
CA GLY A 29 1.29 7.64 5.72
C GLY A 29 1.17 7.51 4.19
N LEU A 30 1.45 6.32 3.66
CA LEU A 30 1.44 5.99 2.24
C LEU A 30 0.34 4.99 1.88
N LEU A 31 -0.62 4.74 2.78
CA LEU A 31 -1.67 3.76 2.55
C LEU A 31 -2.57 4.21 1.39
N PHE A 32 -2.83 3.30 0.44
CA PHE A 32 -3.70 3.51 -0.70
C PHE A 32 -4.46 2.23 -1.07
N HIS A 33 -5.64 2.38 -1.69
CA HIS A 33 -6.49 1.24 -2.00
C HIS A 33 -5.83 0.37 -3.08
N PRO A 34 -5.89 -0.98 -2.99
CA PRO A 34 -5.20 -1.85 -3.95
C PRO A 34 -5.60 -1.65 -5.43
N ASP A 35 -6.83 -1.22 -5.69
CA ASP A 35 -7.31 -0.90 -7.06
C ASP A 35 -6.94 0.51 -7.54
N ASP A 36 -6.57 1.42 -6.63
CA ASP A 36 -6.21 2.77 -7.01
C ASP A 36 -4.81 2.76 -7.64
N ASP A 37 -4.64 3.42 -8.78
CA ASP A 37 -3.32 3.63 -9.34
C ASP A 37 -2.55 4.64 -8.45
N PRO A 38 -1.36 4.29 -7.93
CA PRO A 38 -0.55 5.21 -7.12
C PRO A 38 -0.29 6.57 -7.79
N ASP A 39 -0.27 6.63 -9.13
CA ASP A 39 -0.04 7.86 -9.87
C ASP A 39 -1.20 8.88 -9.80
N ASP A 40 -2.40 8.39 -9.51
CA ASP A 40 -3.62 9.19 -9.38
C ASP A 40 -3.81 9.75 -7.96
N ILE A 41 -2.96 9.33 -7.01
CA ILE A 41 -3.12 9.66 -5.60
C ILE A 41 -2.44 10.98 -5.28
N VAL A 42 -3.24 11.93 -4.77
CA VAL A 42 -2.78 13.27 -4.40
C VAL A 42 -3.03 13.56 -2.93
N THR A 43 -2.17 14.39 -2.33
CA THR A 43 -2.39 14.88 -0.97
C THR A 43 -3.51 15.90 -0.95
N ILE A 44 -4.47 15.76 -0.02
CA ILE A 44 -5.60 16.71 0.09
C ILE A 44 -5.11 18.13 0.42
N ARG A 45 -4.01 18.24 1.17
CA ARG A 45 -3.48 19.53 1.64
C ARG A 45 -2.85 20.35 0.52
N GLU A 46 -2.07 19.71 -0.35
CA GLU A 46 -1.23 20.42 -1.34
C GLU A 46 -1.70 20.18 -2.78
N GLY A 47 -2.52 19.17 -3.03
CA GLY A 47 -2.95 18.77 -4.37
C GLY A 47 -1.82 18.14 -5.20
N GLU A 48 -0.68 17.87 -4.57
CA GLU A 48 0.49 17.25 -5.18
C GLU A 48 0.41 15.72 -5.12
N LYS A 49 1.08 15.04 -6.05
CA LYS A 49 1.19 13.59 -6.06
C LYS A 49 1.76 13.09 -4.72
N LEU A 50 1.12 12.08 -4.14
CA LEU A 50 1.59 11.46 -2.91
C LEU A 50 2.91 10.71 -3.14
N PHE A 51 3.04 10.08 -4.31
CA PHE A 51 4.18 9.26 -4.70
C PHE A 51 5.02 9.94 -5.79
N SER A 52 6.33 9.75 -5.74
CA SER A 52 7.23 10.05 -6.86
C SER A 52 7.12 9.00 -7.97
N ASP A 53 7.59 9.32 -9.17
CA ASP A 53 7.53 8.38 -10.32
C ASP A 53 8.21 7.03 -10.02
N VAL A 54 9.27 7.03 -9.21
CA VAL A 54 9.97 5.80 -8.78
C VAL A 54 9.08 4.98 -7.84
N GLU A 55 8.45 5.64 -6.87
CA GLU A 55 7.56 5.00 -5.90
C GLU A 55 6.28 4.47 -6.57
N VAL A 56 5.77 5.17 -7.58
CA VAL A 56 4.64 4.69 -8.40
C VAL A 56 5.02 3.38 -9.09
N ALA A 57 6.20 3.31 -9.71
CA ALA A 57 6.65 2.10 -10.40
C ALA A 57 6.83 0.93 -9.42
N GLU A 58 7.41 1.19 -8.25
CA GLU A 58 7.59 0.17 -7.20
C GLU A 58 6.26 -0.30 -6.61
N ALA A 59 5.35 0.61 -6.28
CA ALA A 59 4.05 0.28 -5.72
C ALA A 59 3.20 -0.54 -6.72
N ARG A 60 3.17 -0.13 -8.00
CA ARG A 60 2.50 -0.90 -9.07
C ARG A 60 3.11 -2.29 -9.22
N PHE A 61 4.43 -2.42 -9.14
CA PHE A 61 5.09 -3.72 -9.20
C PHE A 61 4.67 -4.61 -8.02
N VAL A 62 4.76 -4.12 -6.78
CA VAL A 62 4.39 -4.90 -5.59
C VAL A 62 2.92 -5.32 -5.62
N ILE A 63 2.01 -4.39 -5.93
CA ILE A 63 0.57 -4.69 -6.06
C ILE A 63 0.32 -5.74 -7.14
N GLY A 64 0.98 -5.62 -8.30
CA GLY A 64 0.87 -6.60 -9.38
C GLY A 64 1.33 -8.00 -8.96
N GLU A 65 2.44 -8.12 -8.25
CA GLU A 65 2.94 -9.40 -7.72
C GLU A 65 1.97 -9.98 -6.69
N LEU A 66 1.43 -9.16 -5.80
CA LEU A 66 0.46 -9.59 -4.79
C LEU A 66 -0.85 -10.09 -5.43
N PHE A 67 -1.41 -9.36 -6.39
CA PHE A 67 -2.61 -9.81 -7.10
C PHE A 67 -2.35 -11.07 -7.95
N THR A 68 -1.14 -11.22 -8.50
CA THR A 68 -0.77 -12.43 -9.26
C THR A 68 -0.76 -13.67 -8.37
N GLU A 69 -0.25 -13.57 -7.14
CA GLU A 69 -0.17 -14.71 -6.22
C GLU A 69 -1.48 -14.94 -5.45
N LEU A 70 -2.10 -13.87 -4.94
CA LEU A 70 -3.21 -13.94 -3.97
C LEU A 70 -4.58 -13.69 -4.60
N GLY A 71 -4.65 -13.12 -5.80
CA GLY A 71 -5.92 -12.68 -6.39
C GLY A 71 -6.66 -11.72 -5.47
N ASP A 72 -7.94 -11.97 -5.23
CA ASP A 72 -8.81 -11.10 -4.42
C ASP A 72 -8.46 -11.14 -2.92
N ASP A 73 -7.65 -12.10 -2.44
CA ASP A 73 -7.22 -12.14 -1.03
C ASP A 73 -6.33 -10.94 -0.66
N VAL A 74 -5.83 -10.17 -1.66
CA VAL A 74 -5.18 -8.87 -1.43
C VAL A 74 -6.12 -7.90 -0.72
N TYR A 75 -7.41 -7.90 -1.05
CA TYR A 75 -8.39 -7.03 -0.38
C TYR A 75 -8.55 -7.42 1.09
N GLU A 76 -8.61 -8.71 1.38
CA GLU A 76 -8.74 -9.24 2.74
C GLU A 76 -7.48 -8.93 3.58
N ALA A 77 -6.29 -8.93 2.96
CA ALA A 77 -5.05 -8.51 3.62
C ALA A 77 -5.02 -7.00 3.90
N ALA A 78 -5.53 -6.18 2.98
CA ALA A 78 -5.56 -4.72 3.13
C ALA A 78 -6.65 -4.26 4.13
N TYR A 79 -7.79 -4.95 4.16
CA TYR A 79 -8.99 -4.55 4.90
C TYR A 79 -8.75 -4.19 6.39
N PRO A 80 -8.12 -5.04 7.22
CA PRO A 80 -7.90 -4.70 8.62
C PRO A 80 -7.02 -3.46 8.81
N VAL A 81 -6.07 -3.22 7.89
CA VAL A 81 -5.20 -2.05 7.92
C VAL A 81 -5.99 -0.77 7.59
N PHE A 82 -6.87 -0.84 6.59
CA PHE A 82 -7.76 0.27 6.24
C PHE A 82 -8.72 0.63 7.36
N MET A 83 -9.35 -0.37 7.97
CA MET A 83 -10.25 -0.16 9.09
C MET A 83 -9.53 0.51 10.25
N ASN A 84 -8.31 0.04 10.58
CA ASN A 84 -7.46 0.67 11.57
C ASN A 84 -7.08 2.12 11.20
N ALA A 85 -6.74 2.40 9.94
CA ALA A 85 -6.40 3.74 9.46
C ALA A 85 -7.57 4.73 9.54
N MET A 86 -8.80 4.23 9.38
CA MET A 86 -10.03 5.00 9.54
C MET A 86 -10.47 5.14 11.01
N GLY A 87 -9.73 4.56 11.96
CA GLY A 87 -10.05 4.61 13.39
C GLY A 87 -11.09 3.59 13.84
N PHE A 88 -11.45 2.63 12.98
CA PHE A 88 -12.30 1.50 13.36
C PHE A 88 -11.43 0.36 13.90
N LYS A 89 -11.83 -0.18 15.06
CA LYS A 89 -11.29 -1.44 15.55
C LYS A 89 -12.17 -2.56 15.05
N LEU A 90 -11.57 -3.52 14.36
CA LEU A 90 -12.25 -4.79 14.09
C LEU A 90 -12.30 -5.56 15.41
N ASP A 91 -13.50 -6.00 15.81
CA ASP A 91 -13.65 -6.87 16.95
C ASP A 91 -12.99 -8.22 16.62
N ALA A 92 -12.12 -8.68 17.53
CA ALA A 92 -11.38 -9.94 17.43
C ALA A 92 -12.24 -11.16 17.77
#